data_AF-A0A661VIC0-F1
#
_entry.id   AF-A0A661VIC0-F1
#
_cell.length_a   1.000
_cell.length_b   1.000
_cell.length_c   1.000
_cell.angle_alpha   90.00
_cell.angle_beta   90.00
_cell.angle_gamma   90.00
#
_symmetry.space_group_name_H-M   'P 1'
#
loop_
_entity.id
_entity.type
_entity.pdbx_description
1 polymer ?
#
loop_
_entity_poly.entity_id
_entity_poly.type
_entity_poly.pdbx_seq_one_letter_code
_entity_poly.pdbx_strand_id
1 'polypeptide(L)'
;MKSLLDTTEWSYNPQWLLDDDHEESIWRDSSISMKAKGLFAYMKTKPPLWDFSCKRIASEMRDSLNTVQKAMKELEDFGYLNRMKLGSGRLNHTLSAAPYIGIEPQIERSSLDRCKILMHVEDSLYPQPR
;
A
#
# COMPACT_ATOMS: atom_id res chain seq x y z
N MET A 1 21.11 4.02 -34.17
CA MET A 1 20.60 5.34 -33.74
C MET A 1 20.83 5.46 -32.24
N LYS A 2 21.48 6.54 -31.77
CA LYS A 2 21.64 6.79 -30.32
C LYS A 2 20.32 7.36 -29.78
N SER A 3 19.87 6.87 -28.62
CA SER A 3 18.63 7.32 -27.99
C SER A 3 18.84 8.71 -27.36
N LEU A 4 17.80 9.56 -27.34
CA LEU A 4 17.83 10.83 -26.59
C LEU A 4 18.07 10.59 -25.09
N LEU A 5 17.80 9.39 -24.60
CA LEU A 5 18.05 8.96 -23.22
C LEU A 5 19.55 8.68 -22.95
N ASP A 6 20.35 8.43 -23.99
CA ASP A 6 21.78 8.12 -23.84
C ASP A 6 22.65 9.37 -23.66
N THR A 7 22.11 10.56 -23.95
CA THR A 7 22.86 11.84 -23.99
C THR A 7 22.46 12.81 -22.88
N THR A 8 21.39 12.52 -22.14
CA THR A 8 20.78 13.48 -21.21
C THR A 8 21.03 13.06 -19.77
N GLU A 9 21.68 13.92 -18.99
CA GLU A 9 21.77 13.76 -17.54
C GLU A 9 20.39 14.05 -16.93
N TRP A 10 19.81 13.04 -16.29
CA TRP A 10 18.54 13.18 -15.58
C TRP A 10 18.77 14.05 -14.34
N SER A 11 18.25 15.28 -14.36
CA SER A 11 18.16 16.12 -13.16
C SER A 11 16.73 16.08 -12.62
N TYR A 12 16.58 15.61 -11.38
CA TYR A 12 15.31 15.66 -10.67
C TYR A 12 14.93 17.11 -10.40
N ASN A 13 13.71 17.52 -10.74
CA ASN A 13 13.23 18.88 -10.46
C ASN A 13 12.54 18.92 -9.07
N PRO A 14 13.15 19.53 -8.05
CA PRO A 14 12.61 19.56 -6.69
C PRO A 14 11.35 20.43 -6.54
N GLN A 15 10.99 21.25 -7.54
CA GLN A 15 9.79 22.11 -7.47
C GLN A 15 8.46 21.36 -7.62
N TRP A 16 8.47 20.07 -7.99
CA TRP A 16 7.26 19.25 -8.09
C TRP A 16 6.78 18.68 -6.75
N LEU A 17 7.50 18.96 -5.66
CA LEU A 17 7.19 18.53 -4.30
C LEU A 17 6.32 19.57 -3.55
N LEU A 18 5.31 20.15 -4.20
CA LEU A 18 4.52 21.24 -3.60
C LEU A 18 3.36 20.78 -2.72
N ASP A 19 2.90 19.53 -2.85
CA ASP A 19 1.85 18.96 -2.00
C ASP A 19 2.06 17.43 -1.91
N ASP A 20 2.65 16.88 -0.83
CA ASP A 20 2.68 15.41 -0.66
C ASP A 20 2.58 14.97 0.80
N ASP A 21 1.39 15.09 1.37
CA ASP A 21 1.03 14.46 2.65
C ASP A 21 0.71 12.95 2.49
N HIS A 22 0.85 12.39 1.29
CA HIS A 22 0.49 11.01 0.95
C HIS A 22 1.66 10.20 0.37
N GLU A 23 2.87 10.49 0.81
CA GLU A 23 4.05 9.82 0.28
C GLU A 23 4.15 8.37 0.78
N GLU A 24 3.61 7.45 -0.03
CA GLU A 24 3.73 6.02 0.21
C GLU A 24 5.21 5.60 0.17
N SER A 25 5.68 4.91 1.21
CA SER A 25 7.10 4.52 1.33
C SER A 25 7.58 3.66 0.16
N ILE A 26 6.66 2.97 -0.52
CA ILE A 26 6.95 2.08 -1.65
C ILE A 26 7.63 2.81 -2.82
N TRP A 27 7.34 4.10 -3.05
CA TRP A 27 7.91 4.83 -4.18
C TRP A 27 9.41 4.99 -4.05
N ARG A 28 9.89 5.21 -2.82
CA ARG A 28 11.31 5.38 -2.48
C ARG A 28 12.04 4.07 -2.21
N ASP A 29 11.33 2.97 -1.95
CA ASP A 29 11.95 1.69 -1.64
C ASP A 29 12.72 1.14 -2.85
N SER A 30 14.04 1.05 -2.73
CA SER A 30 14.94 0.51 -3.77
C SER A 30 14.90 -1.01 -3.87
N SER A 31 14.34 -1.68 -2.86
CA SER A 31 14.27 -3.15 -2.78
C SER A 31 13.17 -3.73 -3.68
N ILE A 32 12.24 -2.88 -4.12
CA ILE A 32 11.09 -3.27 -4.93
C ILE A 32 11.30 -2.93 -6.40
N SER A 33 11.01 -3.91 -7.25
CA SER A 33 11.05 -3.81 -8.69
C SER A 33 10.00 -2.83 -9.23
N MET A 34 10.32 -2.20 -10.35
CA MET A 34 9.40 -1.28 -11.02
C MET A 34 8.08 -1.96 -11.44
N LYS A 35 8.11 -3.28 -11.70
CA LYS A 35 6.90 -4.06 -11.99
C LYS A 35 5.99 -4.18 -10.77
N ALA A 36 6.55 -4.45 -9.60
CA ALA A 36 5.81 -4.49 -8.34
C ALA A 36 5.25 -3.10 -7.97
N LYS A 37 6.01 -2.02 -8.13
CA LYS A 37 5.51 -0.64 -7.94
C LYS A 37 4.34 -0.31 -8.87
N GLY A 38 4.47 -0.66 -10.15
CA GLY A 38 3.39 -0.47 -11.13
C GLY A 38 2.13 -1.28 -10.80
N LEU A 39 2.31 -2.51 -10.31
CA LEU A 39 1.19 -3.34 -9.83
C LEU A 39 0.51 -2.72 -8.60
N PHE A 40 1.28 -2.23 -7.63
CA PHE A 40 0.74 -1.55 -6.45
C PHE A 40 -0.09 -0.32 -6.84
N ALA A 41 0.42 0.52 -7.75
CA ALA A 41 -0.32 1.66 -8.30
C ALA A 41 -1.65 1.21 -8.91
N TYR A 42 -1.63 0.18 -9.76
CA TYR A 42 -2.83 -0.36 -10.39
C TYR A 42 -3.86 -0.85 -9.35
N MET A 43 -3.42 -1.49 -8.27
CA MET A 43 -4.33 -1.98 -7.23
C MET A 43 -4.98 -0.84 -6.44
N LYS A 44 -4.25 0.26 -6.20
CA LYS A 44 -4.77 1.46 -5.52
C LYS A 44 -5.89 2.16 -6.31
N THR A 45 -5.89 2.07 -7.64
CA THR A 45 -6.95 2.68 -8.45
C THR A 45 -8.27 1.92 -8.42
N LYS A 46 -8.33 0.75 -7.77
CA LYS A 46 -9.54 -0.09 -7.74
C LYS A 46 -10.42 0.25 -6.54
N PRO A 47 -11.74 0.03 -6.65
CA PRO A 47 -12.64 0.24 -5.52
C PRO A 47 -12.33 -0.71 -4.36
N PRO A 48 -12.77 -0.39 -3.13
CA PRO A 48 -12.61 -1.29 -1.99
C PRO A 48 -13.27 -2.65 -2.26
N LEU A 49 -12.70 -3.71 -1.66
CA LEU A 49 -13.17 -5.11 -1.79
C LEU A 49 -13.09 -5.69 -3.22
N TRP A 50 -12.28 -5.09 -4.09
CA TRP A 50 -12.07 -5.59 -5.44
C TRP A 50 -11.43 -6.98 -5.44
N ASP A 51 -12.00 -7.89 -6.24
CA ASP A 51 -11.49 -9.26 -6.37
C ASP A 51 -10.35 -9.30 -7.38
N PHE A 52 -9.11 -9.31 -6.89
CA PHE A 52 -7.90 -9.32 -7.72
C PHE A 52 -7.64 -10.71 -8.30
N SER A 53 -7.58 -10.78 -9.63
CA SER A 53 -7.22 -11.99 -10.37
C SER A 53 -5.96 -11.75 -11.20
N CYS A 54 -4.92 -12.56 -10.99
CA CYS A 54 -3.66 -12.46 -11.73
C CYS A 54 -3.86 -12.51 -13.25
N LYS A 55 -4.81 -13.32 -13.74
CA LYS A 55 -5.15 -13.42 -15.17
C LYS A 55 -5.70 -12.11 -15.72
N ARG A 56 -6.61 -11.47 -14.99
CA ARG A 56 -7.23 -10.21 -15.40
C ARG A 56 -6.22 -9.07 -15.38
N ILE A 57 -5.41 -9.00 -14.32
CA ILE A 57 -4.36 -8.01 -14.17
C ILE A 57 -3.34 -8.13 -15.31
N ALA A 58 -2.90 -9.34 -15.63
CA ALA A 58 -1.96 -9.58 -16.74
C ALA A 58 -2.50 -9.07 -18.08
N SER A 59 -3.80 -9.28 -18.34
CA SER A 59 -4.47 -8.76 -19.54
C SER A 59 -4.53 -7.22 -19.55
N GLU A 60 -4.97 -6.60 -18.45
CA GLU A 60 -5.13 -5.14 -18.35
C GLU A 60 -3.79 -4.40 -18.41
N MET A 61 -2.76 -4.93 -17.77
CA MET A 61 -1.41 -4.34 -17.74
C MET A 61 -0.55 -4.72 -18.96
N ARG A 62 -1.07 -5.57 -19.86
CA ARG A 62 -0.34 -6.12 -21.02
C ARG A 62 0.99 -6.76 -20.62
N ASP A 63 0.98 -7.53 -19.53
CA ASP A 63 2.15 -8.22 -19.00
C ASP A 63 1.92 -9.73 -18.97
N SER A 64 2.99 -10.49 -18.80
CA SER A 64 2.89 -11.94 -18.66
C SER A 64 2.31 -12.30 -17.28
N LEU A 65 1.53 -13.38 -17.24
CA LEU A 65 0.94 -13.88 -16.00
C LEU A 65 2.01 -14.20 -14.94
N ASN A 66 3.16 -14.73 -15.38
CA ASN A 66 4.29 -15.04 -14.50
C ASN A 66 4.91 -13.75 -13.91
N THR A 67 5.02 -12.69 -14.72
CA THR A 67 5.50 -11.38 -14.22
C THR A 67 4.59 -10.86 -13.11
N VAL A 68 3.27 -10.91 -13.32
CA VAL A 68 2.29 -10.43 -12.33
C VAL A 68 2.34 -11.27 -11.06
N GLN A 69 2.45 -12.60 -11.17
CA GLN A 69 2.57 -13.48 -10.01
C GLN A 69 3.85 -13.21 -9.21
N LYS A 70 4.97 -12.97 -9.89
CA LYS A 70 6.23 -12.58 -9.23
C LYS A 70 6.12 -11.24 -8.52
N ALA A 71 5.53 -10.24 -9.19
CA ALA A 71 5.30 -8.91 -8.62
C ALA A 71 4.36 -8.96 -7.40
N MET A 72 3.28 -9.76 -7.46
CA MET A 72 2.41 -10.01 -6.31
C MET A 72 3.20 -10.58 -5.13
N LYS A 73 3.99 -11.63 -5.38
CA LYS A 73 4.79 -12.28 -4.34
C LYS A 73 5.83 -11.32 -3.75
N GLU A 74 6.49 -10.53 -4.59
CA GLU A 74 7.44 -9.51 -4.14
C GLU A 74 6.76 -8.50 -3.20
N LEU A 75 5.58 -7.99 -3.55
CA LEU A 75 4.82 -7.10 -2.66
C LEU A 75 4.42 -7.78 -1.34
N GLU A 76 4.11 -9.09 -1.37
CA GLU A 76 3.84 -9.89 -0.16
C GLU A 76 5.09 -10.03 0.71
N ASP A 77 6.24 -10.39 0.12
CA ASP A 77 7.51 -10.64 0.81
C ASP A 77 8.05 -9.36 1.48
N PHE A 78 7.84 -8.18 0.86
CA PHE A 78 8.22 -6.89 1.41
C PHE A 78 7.13 -6.21 2.27
N GLY A 79 6.00 -6.87 2.51
CA GLY A 79 4.97 -6.39 3.44
C GLY A 79 4.10 -5.23 2.92
N TYR A 80 4.06 -5.00 1.61
CA TYR A 80 3.19 -4.02 0.96
C TYR A 80 1.83 -4.61 0.54
N LEU A 81 1.75 -5.93 0.43
CA LEU A 81 0.52 -6.65 0.12
C LEU A 81 0.29 -7.77 1.15
N ASN A 82 -0.87 -7.78 1.79
CA ASN A 82 -1.29 -8.89 2.65
C ASN A 82 -2.46 -9.63 2.00
N ARG A 83 -2.39 -10.96 2.02
CA ARG A 83 -3.37 -11.85 1.42
C ARG A 83 -3.98 -12.78 2.46
N MET A 84 -5.24 -12.55 2.78
CA MET A 84 -5.97 -13.34 3.76
C MET A 84 -7.02 -14.22 3.08
N LYS A 85 -6.94 -15.54 3.30
CA LYS A 85 -7.98 -16.46 2.83
C LYS A 85 -9.17 -16.39 3.79
N LEU A 86 -10.32 -16.01 3.26
CA LEU A 86 -11.58 -16.01 4.00
C LEU A 86 -12.14 -17.44 4.09
N GLY A 87 -12.91 -17.72 5.14
CA GLY A 87 -13.60 -19.02 5.31
C GLY A 87 -14.57 -19.35 4.16
N SER A 88 -15.00 -18.35 3.39
CA SER A 88 -15.81 -18.51 2.17
C SER A 88 -15.01 -19.03 0.96
N GLY A 89 -13.70 -19.24 1.09
CA GLY A 89 -12.81 -19.63 0.00
C GLY A 89 -12.32 -18.47 -0.85
N ARG A 90 -12.80 -17.24 -0.61
CA ARG A 90 -12.34 -16.02 -1.27
C ARG A 90 -11.02 -15.51 -0.68
N LEU A 91 -10.30 -14.71 -1.48
CA LEU A 91 -9.02 -14.14 -1.11
C LEU A 91 -9.18 -12.63 -0.92
N ASN A 92 -8.92 -12.13 0.28
CA ASN A 92 -8.92 -10.70 0.55
C ASN A 92 -7.49 -10.16 0.42
N HIS A 93 -7.36 -9.03 -0.27
CA HIS A 93 -6.08 -8.36 -0.51
C HIS A 93 -6.11 -7.00 0.19
N THR A 94 -5.13 -6.76 1.05
CA THR A 94 -4.97 -5.48 1.76
C THR A 94 -3.64 -4.88 1.38
N LEU A 95 -3.66 -3.65 0.87
CA LEU A 95 -2.46 -2.88 0.56
C LEU A 95 -2.02 -2.09 1.79
N SER A 96 -0.72 -2.08 2.06
CA SER A 96 -0.12 -1.25 3.09
C SER A 96 0.65 -0.10 2.47
N ALA A 97 0.57 1.06 3.12
CA ALA A 97 1.28 2.28 2.77
C ALA A 97 2.79 2.22 3.04
N ALA A 98 3.12 1.50 4.11
CA ALA A 98 4.47 1.24 4.58
C ALA A 98 4.68 -0.28 4.67
N PRO A 99 5.91 -0.77 4.47
CA PRO A 99 6.20 -2.19 4.61
C PRO A 99 5.90 -2.60 6.06
N TYR A 100 4.91 -3.48 6.26
CA TYR A 100 4.72 -4.11 7.56
C TYR A 100 5.78 -5.19 7.71
N ILE A 101 6.97 -4.79 8.14
CA ILE A 101 7.96 -5.71 8.69
C ILE A 101 7.25 -6.32 9.90
N GLY A 102 7.07 -7.65 9.94
CA GLY A 102 6.33 -8.38 10.98
C GLY A 102 6.86 -8.27 12.42
N ILE A 103 7.60 -7.19 12.73
CA ILE A 103 7.82 -6.70 14.07
C ILE A 103 6.55 -5.94 14.45
N GLU A 104 5.64 -6.63 15.14
CA GLU A 104 4.62 -5.94 15.92
C GLU A 104 5.36 -4.93 16.81
N PRO A 105 5.08 -3.61 16.70
CA PRO A 105 5.77 -2.63 17.52
C PRO A 105 5.59 -3.08 18.96
N GLN A 106 6.70 -3.23 19.68
CA GLN A 106 6.65 -3.39 21.14
C GLN A 106 6.12 -2.07 21.66
N ILE A 107 4.79 -1.94 21.71
CA ILE A 107 4.12 -0.79 22.29
C ILE A 107 4.43 -0.90 23.77
N GLU A 108 5.44 -0.16 24.21
CA GLU A 108 5.60 0.13 25.63
C GLU A 108 4.28 0.74 26.07
N ARG A 109 3.50 -0.05 26.80
CA ARG A 109 2.22 0.38 27.34
C ARG A 109 2.47 1.70 28.05
N SER A 110 1.77 2.73 27.62
CA SER A 110 1.85 4.05 28.24
C SER A 110 1.72 3.89 29.75
N SER A 111 2.37 4.75 30.52
CA SER A 111 2.13 4.82 31.97
C SER A 111 0.64 5.06 32.30
N LEU A 112 -0.12 5.59 31.33
CA LEU A 112 -1.57 5.82 31.34
C LEU A 112 -2.39 4.58 30.98
N ASP A 113 -1.81 3.48 30.54
CA ASP A 113 -2.54 2.22 30.27
C ASP A 113 -3.11 1.60 31.57
N ARG A 114 -2.55 2.01 32.73
CA ARG A 114 -3.11 1.76 34.06
C ARG A 114 -4.28 2.66 34.41
N CYS A 115 -4.43 3.79 33.72
CA CYS A 115 -5.58 4.67 33.90
C CYS A 115 -6.74 4.05 33.12
N LYS A 116 -7.74 3.53 33.86
CA LYS A 116 -9.06 3.28 33.28
C LYS A 116 -9.53 4.60 32.66
N ILE A 117 -9.48 4.70 31.34
CA ILE A 117 -10.18 5.78 30.63
C ILE A 117 -11.66 5.55 30.91
N LEU A 118 -12.20 6.27 31.88
CA LEU A 118 -13.64 6.43 32.07
C LEU A 118 -14.11 7.35 30.94
N MET A 119 -14.29 6.80 29.73
CA MET A 119 -15.15 7.47 28.77
C MET A 119 -16.54 7.45 29.39
N HIS A 120 -16.97 8.59 29.93
CA HIS A 120 -18.34 8.76 30.34
C HIS A 120 -19.20 8.70 29.09
N VAL A 121 -20.17 7.78 29.06
CA VAL A 121 -21.12 7.58 27.95
C VAL A 121 -21.81 8.90 27.54
N GLU A 122 -21.87 9.87 28.45
CA GLU A 122 -22.51 11.17 28.26
C GLU A 122 -21.72 12.14 27.36
N ASP A 123 -20.41 11.92 27.13
CA ASP A 123 -19.62 12.74 26.20
C ASP A 123 -19.91 12.41 24.71
N SER A 124 -20.72 11.38 24.44
CA SER A 124 -21.24 11.07 23.09
C SER A 124 -22.46 11.92 22.70
N LEU A 125 -22.93 12.82 23.57
CA LEU A 125 -24.06 13.70 23.31
C LEU A 125 -23.61 14.93 22.52
N TYR A 126 -23.38 14.74 21.22
CA TYR A 126 -23.56 15.87 20.29
C TYR A 126 -25.00 16.37 20.44
N PRO A 127 -25.23 17.67 20.66
CA PRO A 127 -26.58 18.21 20.61
C PRO A 127 -27.09 18.07 19.18
N GLN A 128 -28.21 17.35 19.00
CA GLN A 128 -28.89 17.29 17.71
C GLN A 128 -29.37 18.72 17.36
N PRO A 129 -29.09 19.24 16.15
CA PRO A 129 -29.60 20.55 15.75
C PRO A 129 -31.13 20.51 15.71
N ARG A 130 -31.76 21.58 16.20
CA ARG A 130 -33.23 21.74 16.27
C ARG A 130 -33.87 21.82 14.89
#